data_AF-A0A6J4NWA3-F1
#
_entry.id   AF-A0A6J4NWA3-F1
#
_cell.length_a   1.000
_cell.length_b   1.000
_cell.length_c   1.000
_cell.angle_alpha   90.00
_cell.angle_beta   90.00
_cell.angle_gamma   90.00
#
_symmetry.space_group_name_H-M   'P 1'
#
loop_
_entity.id
_entity.type
_entity.pdbx_description
1 polymer ?
#
loop_
_entity_poly.entity_id
_entity_poly.type
_entity_poly.pdbx_seq_one_letter_code
_entity_poly.pdbx_strand_id
1 'polypeptide(L)' 'MTATDRALDLTRSAAAAAADKLGTDLIAYDVSEQLAITDVFLVVTAANERQVGAVVDGIE' A
#
# COMPACT_ATOMS: atom_id res chain seq x y z
N MET A 1 -14.62 12.90 5.60
CA MET A 1 -13.68 12.44 6.65
C MET A 1 -12.38 12.10 5.96
N THR A 2 -11.24 12.13 6.65
CA THR A 2 -9.96 11.75 6.05
C THR A 2 -9.43 10.50 6.73
N ALA A 3 -8.56 9.76 6.05
CA ALA A 3 -7.92 8.58 6.60
C ALA A 3 -7.31 8.86 7.98
N THR A 4 -7.46 7.91 8.89
CA THR A 4 -6.92 8.03 10.26
C THR A 4 -5.39 8.05 10.26
N ASP A 5 -4.78 8.69 11.26
CA ASP A 5 -3.31 8.71 11.41
C ASP A 5 -2.72 7.29 11.43
N ARG A 6 -3.44 6.36 12.09
CA ARG A 6 -3.04 4.94 12.11
C ARG A 6 -3.03 4.31 10.72
N ALA A 7 -4.05 4.57 9.90
CA ALA A 7 -4.10 4.05 8.54
C ALA A 7 -2.99 4.65 7.66
N LEU A 8 -2.66 5.93 7.85
CA LEU A 8 -1.56 6.58 7.14
C LEU A 8 -0.20 5.97 7.51
N ASP A 9 0.04 5.68 8.79
CA ASP A 9 1.29 5.06 9.24
C ASP A 9 1.46 3.63 8.73
N LEU A 10 0.38 2.85 8.72
CA LEU A 10 0.36 1.52 8.13
C LEU A 10 0.64 1.59 6.61
N THR A 11 -0.01 2.52 5.92
CA THR A 11 0.18 2.71 4.48
C THR A 11 1.62 3.08 4.14
N ARG A 12 2.23 4.01 4.90
CA ARG A 12 3.63 4.40 4.72
C ARG A 12 4.58 3.22 4.95
N SER A 13 4.31 2.41 5.97
CA SER A 13 5.12 1.22 6.27
C SER A 13 5.04 0.19 5.14
N ALA A 14 3.83 -0.10 4.65
CA ALA A 14 3.62 -1.00 3.52
C ALA A 14 4.26 -0.47 2.23
N ALA A 15 4.15 0.84 1.98
CA ALA A 15 4.77 1.47 0.81
C ALA A 15 6.31 1.40 0.86
N ALA A 16 6.92 1.61 2.03
CA ALA A 16 8.36 1.43 2.22
C ALA A 16 8.79 -0.01 1.94
N ALA A 17 8.08 -0.99 2.51
CA ALA A 17 8.35 -2.41 2.26
C ALA A 17 8.21 -2.78 0.78
N ALA A 18 7.20 -2.25 0.09
CA ALA A 18 7.03 -2.46 -1.35
C ALA A 18 8.19 -1.85 -2.16
N ALA A 19 8.65 -0.65 -1.79
CA ALA A 19 9.79 0.01 -2.42
C ALA A 19 11.11 -0.77 -2.22
N ASP A 20 11.32 -1.37 -1.05
CA ASP A 20 12.48 -2.24 -0.77
C ASP A 20 12.52 -3.48 -1.68
N LYS A 21 11.36 -3.89 -2.22
CA LYS A 21 11.20 -4.98 -3.18
C LYS A 21 11.14 -4.50 -4.63
N LEU A 22 11.56 -3.26 -4.88
CA LEU A 22 11.59 -2.60 -6.19
C LEU A 22 10.19 -2.44 -6.81
N GLY A 23 9.14 -2.34 -5.99
CA GLY A 23 7.82 -1.93 -6.46
C GLY A 23 7.86 -0.51 -7.03
N THR A 24 7.07 -0.26 -8.07
CA THR A 24 6.95 1.05 -8.73
C THR A 24 5.52 1.56 -8.64
N ASP A 25 5.31 2.82 -9.04
CA ASP A 25 3.99 3.43 -9.14
C ASP A 25 3.17 3.30 -7.85
N LEU A 26 3.82 3.52 -6.70
CA LEU A 26 3.19 3.44 -5.39
C LEU A 26 2.23 4.61 -5.22
N ILE A 27 0.92 4.32 -5.28
CA ILE A 27 -0.13 5.32 -5.16
C ILE A 27 -1.06 4.93 -4.01
N ALA A 28 -1.20 5.82 -3.04
CA ALA A 28 -2.14 5.67 -1.94
C ALA A 28 -3.39 6.52 -2.20
N TYR A 29 -4.56 5.89 -2.22
CA TYR A 29 -5.86 6.54 -2.32
C TYR A 29 -6.52 6.58 -0.95
N ASP A 30 -6.86 7.78 -0.48
CA ASP A 30 -7.78 7.93 0.67
C ASP A 30 -9.19 7.54 0.20
N VAL A 31 -9.69 6.46 0.79
CA VAL A 31 -11.02 5.88 0.51
C VAL A 31 -11.94 5.92 1.72
N SER A 32 -11.55 6.65 2.78
CA SER A 32 -12.28 6.75 4.04
C SER A 32 -13.65 7.43 3.92
N GLU A 33 -13.89 8.19 2.84
CA GLU A 33 -15.20 8.78 2.56
C GLU A 33 -16.12 7.83 1.79
N GLN A 34 -15.54 6.88 1.06
CA GLN A 34 -16.25 5.98 0.15
C GLN A 34 -16.54 4.63 0.81
N LEU A 35 -15.69 4.19 1.75
CA LEU A 35 -15.79 2.89 2.42
C LEU A 35 -15.97 3.06 3.94
N ALA A 36 -16.75 2.18 4.55
CA ALA A 36 -17.07 2.27 5.97
C ALA A 36 -16.01 1.66 6.91
N ILE A 37 -15.02 0.94 6.37
CA ILE A 37 -14.06 0.14 7.17
C ILE A 37 -12.61 0.45 6.75
N THR A 38 -12.34 0.48 5.45
CA THR A 38 -11.00 0.70 4.92
C THR A 38 -10.77 2.18 4.66
N ASP A 39 -9.66 2.71 5.19
CA ASP A 39 -9.30 4.12 5.02
C ASP A 39 -8.42 4.38 3.79
N VAL A 40 -7.55 3.45 3.42
CA VAL A 40 -6.54 3.66 2.36
C VAL A 40 -6.40 2.43 1.47
N PHE A 41 -6.32 2.66 0.15
CA PHE A 41 -5.83 1.69 -0.81
C PHE A 41 -4.45 2.06 -1.32
N LEU A 42 -3.46 1.21 -1.07
CA LEU A 42 -2.14 1.31 -1.65
C LEU A 42 -2.05 0.42 -2.90
N VAL A 43 -1.85 1.05 -4.06
CA VAL A 43 -1.61 0.37 -5.34
C VAL A 43 -0.12 0.41 -5.64
N VAL A 44 0.43 -0.74 -6.03
CA VAL A 44 1.85 -0.90 -6.37
C VAL A 44 1.95 -1.71 -7.66
N THR A 45 2.86 -1.29 -8.55
CA THR A 45 3.20 -2.02 -9.77
C THR A 45 4.48 -2.84 -9.55
N ALA A 46 4.53 -4.04 -10.14
CA ALA A 46 5.70 -4.89 -10.18
C ALA A 46 5.88 -5.47 -11.59
N ALA A 47 7.11 -5.76 -11.98
CA ALA A 47 7.48 -6.13 -13.33
C ALA A 47 7.10 -7.57 -13.74
N ASN A 48 6.78 -8.45 -12.77
CA ASN A 48 6.33 -9.83 -13.00
C ASN A 48 5.77 -10.46 -11.72
N GLU A 49 5.12 -11.63 -11.85
CA GLU A 49 4.50 -12.36 -10.74
C GLU A 49 5.47 -12.72 -9.61
N ARG A 50 6.72 -13.08 -9.93
CA ARG A 50 7.74 -13.38 -8.92
C ARG A 50 8.05 -12.15 -8.06
N GLN A 51 8.10 -10.97 -8.67
CA GLN A 51 8.29 -9.73 -7.94
C GLN A 51 7.04 -9.34 -7.14
N VAL A 52 5.83 -9.58 -7.68
CA VAL A 52 4.58 -9.40 -6.92
C VAL A 52 4.62 -10.22 -5.63
N GLY A 53 4.99 -11.50 -5.71
CA GLY A 53 5.15 -12.34 -4.51
C GLY A 53 6.16 -11.76 -3.53
N ALA A 54 7.32 -11.32 -4.01
CA ALA A 54 8.34 -10.71 -3.15
C ALA A 54 7.86 -9.41 -2.46
N VAL A 55 7.03 -8.61 -3.13
CA VAL A 55 6.41 -7.40 -2.56
C VAL A 55 5.40 -7.79 -1.47
N VAL A 56 4.54 -8.77 -1.74
CA VAL A 56 3.56 -9.28 -0.77
C VAL A 56 4.27 -9.80 0.49
N ASP A 57 5.25 -10.69 0.31
CA ASP A 57 6.05 -11.25 1.42
C ASP A 57 6.83 -10.18 2.21
N GLY A 58 7.12 -9.04 1.59
CA GLY A 58 7.78 -7.91 2.26
C GLY A 58 6.85 -7.09 3.14
N ILE A 59 5.54 -7.10 2.83
CA ILE A 59 4.51 -6.33 3.54
C ILE A 59 3.88 -7.13 4.69
N GLU A 60 3.75 -8.45 4.55
CA GLU A 60 3.26 -9.36 5.60
C GLU A 60 4.20 -9.43 6.82
#